data_AF-A0A7J4SFF6-F1
#
_entry.id   AF-A0A7J4SFF6-F1
#
_cell.length_a   1.000
_cell.length_b   1.000
_cell.length_c   1.000
_cell.angle_alpha   90.00
_cell.angle_beta   90.00
_cell.angle_gamma   90.00
#
_symmetry.space_group_name_H-M   'P 1'
#
loop_
_entity.id
_entity.type
_entity.pdbx_description
1 polymer ?
#
loop_
_entity_poly.entity_id
_entity_poly.type
_entity_poly.pdbx_seq_one_letter_code
_entity_poly.pdbx_strand_id
1 'polypeptide(L)'
;MIDTLNLQAGSFKIVLPYRWQEWLGYVIFGILVMFGLLMTLSGLEGSVDNLLAGFFIMGIGFFGLSACTPGSHQKDLHNIRSQAIDKAEIEAKAKQSGLTVDNWLLRQTTYIPTNDPNDWILPAPGPASWNKENRYGPDGDGTPLAEHPVKVGTPIPASFSLYGIFGLMGTFCFIAGAGVVMSMLEDTNQKYIAIGVMSVIAIVWLLTGWLKAKMLNQMIDTPTSLVRSVALGHSELVGQVRPSHEGVLRVVVDGNDTMVMENMVAFH
;
A
#
# COMPACT_ATOMS: atom_id res chain seq x y z
N MET A 1 16.23 -14.41 -9.40
CA MET A 1 15.10 -13.49 -9.72
C MET A 1 14.80 -12.56 -8.53
N ILE A 2 14.89 -13.05 -7.28
CA ILE A 2 14.88 -12.20 -6.08
C ILE A 2 16.19 -11.41 -5.89
N ASP A 3 17.33 -11.94 -6.35
CA ASP A 3 18.65 -11.33 -6.15
C ASP A 3 18.83 -9.95 -6.83
N THR A 4 17.91 -9.58 -7.71
CA THR A 4 17.88 -8.25 -8.37
C THR A 4 17.00 -7.25 -7.65
N LEU A 5 16.24 -7.66 -6.63
CA LEU A 5 15.38 -6.77 -5.85
C LEU A 5 16.23 -5.98 -4.86
N ASN A 6 16.49 -4.71 -5.16
CA ASN A 6 17.11 -3.82 -4.19
C ASN A 6 16.07 -3.43 -3.12
N LEU A 7 16.12 -4.15 -1.99
CA LEU A 7 15.30 -3.89 -0.81
C LEU A 7 15.74 -2.65 -0.02
N GLN A 8 16.93 -2.13 -0.27
CA GLN A 8 17.43 -0.91 0.34
C GLN A 8 17.28 0.24 -0.65
N ALA A 9 16.14 0.93 -0.54
CA ALA A 9 15.83 2.04 -1.44
C ALA A 9 16.70 3.30 -1.20
N GLY A 10 17.47 3.34 -0.11
CA GLY A 10 18.37 4.45 0.23
C GLY A 10 17.63 5.72 0.65
N SER A 11 18.26 6.88 0.49
CA SER A 11 17.69 8.17 0.88
C SER A 11 16.61 8.67 -0.08
N PHE A 12 16.75 8.41 -1.39
CA PHE A 12 15.83 8.89 -2.41
C PHE A 12 15.59 7.84 -3.49
N LYS A 13 14.31 7.57 -3.80
CA LYS A 13 13.92 6.67 -4.90
C LYS A 13 12.85 7.31 -5.79
N ILE A 14 13.17 7.39 -7.08
CA ILE A 14 12.24 7.78 -8.14
C ILE A 14 11.49 6.53 -8.57
N VAL A 15 10.17 6.52 -8.37
CA VAL A 15 9.30 5.48 -8.93
C VAL A 15 8.23 6.14 -9.78
N LEU A 16 8.21 5.76 -11.05
CA LEU A 16 7.21 6.23 -12.01
C LEU A 16 6.02 5.27 -12.06
N PRO A 17 4.84 5.77 -12.45
CA PRO A 17 3.66 4.97 -12.74
C PRO A 17 3.95 3.75 -13.58
N TYR A 18 3.24 2.66 -13.29
CA TYR A 18 3.34 1.41 -14.04
C TYR A 18 2.01 0.99 -14.66
N ARG A 19 0.88 1.54 -14.20
CA ARG A 19 -0.44 1.33 -14.82
C ARG A 19 -0.75 2.48 -15.80
N TRP A 20 -1.47 2.17 -16.87
CA TRP A 20 -1.93 3.18 -17.83
C TRP A 20 -2.79 4.28 -17.18
N GLN A 21 -3.67 3.90 -16.24
CA GLN A 21 -4.54 4.84 -15.53
C GLN A 21 -3.75 5.87 -14.71
N GLU A 22 -2.65 5.43 -14.07
CA GLU A 22 -1.76 6.30 -13.31
C GLU A 22 -1.02 7.29 -14.23
N TRP A 23 -0.60 6.83 -15.41
CA TRP A 23 -0.03 7.71 -16.45
C TRP A 23 -1.02 8.76 -16.94
N LEU A 24 -2.28 8.39 -17.16
CA LEU A 24 -3.33 9.35 -17.50
C LEU A 24 -3.52 10.40 -16.38
N GLY A 25 -3.53 9.94 -15.12
CA GLY A 25 -3.57 10.82 -13.96
C GLY A 25 -2.39 11.81 -13.94
N TYR A 26 -1.17 11.34 -14.23
CA TYR A 26 0.01 12.19 -14.33
C TYR A 26 -0.13 13.31 -15.37
N VAL A 27 -0.71 13.01 -16.53
CA VAL A 27 -0.94 14.02 -17.57
C VAL A 27 -1.97 15.05 -17.09
N ILE A 28 -3.10 14.60 -16.56
CA ILE A 28 -4.19 15.49 -16.09
C ILE A 28 -3.69 16.39 -14.96
N PHE A 29 -3.11 15.80 -13.92
CA PHE A 29 -2.62 16.57 -12.77
C PHE A 29 -1.38 17.40 -13.11
N GLY A 30 -0.53 16.93 -14.02
CA GLY A 30 0.58 17.72 -14.55
C GLY A 30 0.10 18.98 -15.28
N ILE A 31 -0.96 18.87 -16.10
CA ILE A 31 -1.59 20.03 -16.75
C ILE A 31 -2.18 20.98 -15.69
N LEU A 32 -2.83 20.46 -14.65
CA LEU A 32 -3.35 21.28 -13.55
C LEU A 32 -2.24 22.03 -12.81
N VAL A 33 -1.10 21.38 -12.54
CA VAL A 33 0.06 22.07 -11.94
C VAL A 33 0.57 23.18 -12.85
N MET A 34 0.71 22.92 -14.15
CA MET A 34 1.15 23.94 -15.11
C MET A 34 0.18 25.11 -15.21
N PHE A 35 -1.12 24.83 -15.23
CA PHE A 35 -2.16 25.86 -15.25
C PHE A 35 -2.17 26.67 -13.94
N GLY A 36 -2.06 26.00 -12.79
CA GLY A 36 -1.95 26.65 -11.48
C GLY A 36 -0.70 27.52 -11.37
N LEU A 37 0.44 27.08 -11.93
CA LEU A 37 1.67 27.87 -12.00
C LEU A 37 1.48 29.14 -12.84
N LEU A 38 0.89 29.03 -14.04
CA LEU A 38 0.60 30.18 -14.89
C LEU A 38 -0.33 31.18 -14.20
N MET A 39 -1.38 30.69 -13.54
CA MET A 39 -2.29 31.52 -12.75
C MET A 39 -1.57 32.22 -11.60
N THR A 40 -0.72 31.50 -10.85
CA THR A 40 0.07 32.05 -9.75
C THR A 40 0.99 33.16 -10.26
N LEU A 41 1.68 32.94 -11.38
CA LEU A 41 2.54 33.94 -12.02
C LEU A 41 1.75 35.18 -12.46
N SER A 42 0.58 34.99 -13.09
CA SER A 42 -0.29 36.11 -13.48
C SER A 42 -0.86 36.87 -12.28
N GLY A 43 -1.09 36.18 -11.16
CA GLY A 43 -1.61 36.75 -9.94
C GLY A 43 -0.62 37.62 -9.18
N LEU A 44 0.70 37.39 -9.38
CA LEU A 44 1.75 38.25 -8.83
C LEU A 44 1.73 39.67 -9.41
N GLU A 45 1.29 39.83 -10.67
CA GLU A 45 1.31 41.12 -11.37
C GLU A 45 -0.05 41.82 -11.42
N GLY A 46 -1.18 41.08 -11.37
CA GLY A 46 -2.48 41.66 -11.78
C GLY A 46 -3.70 41.36 -10.92
N SER A 47 -3.75 40.27 -10.14
CA SER A 47 -4.96 39.94 -9.36
C SER A 47 -4.70 38.94 -8.23
N VAL A 48 -5.16 39.29 -7.03
CA VAL A 48 -5.08 38.42 -5.85
C VAL A 48 -6.00 37.20 -6.01
N ASP A 49 -7.09 37.30 -6.78
CA ASP A 49 -7.99 36.18 -7.06
C ASP A 49 -7.30 35.09 -7.91
N ASN A 50 -6.51 35.52 -8.90
CA ASN A 50 -5.71 34.61 -9.72
C ASN A 50 -4.58 33.98 -8.91
N LEU A 51 -3.99 34.73 -7.97
CA LEU A 51 -2.97 34.22 -7.06
C LEU A 51 -3.54 33.13 -6.14
N LEU A 52 -4.71 33.39 -5.56
CA LEU A 52 -5.43 32.44 -4.70
C LEU A 52 -5.82 31.18 -5.48
N ALA A 53 -6.46 31.34 -6.64
CA ALA A 53 -6.85 30.23 -7.49
C ALA A 53 -5.63 29.42 -7.95
N GLY A 54 -4.53 30.10 -8.30
CA GLY A 54 -3.26 29.46 -8.69
C GLY A 54 -2.71 28.54 -7.63
N PHE A 55 -2.61 28.99 -6.38
CA PHE A 55 -2.12 28.18 -5.27
C PHE A 55 -3.02 26.96 -4.98
N PHE A 56 -4.35 27.13 -4.96
CA PHE A 56 -5.25 26.01 -4.70
C PHE A 56 -5.25 24.97 -5.85
N ILE A 57 -5.27 25.43 -7.10
CA ILE A 57 -5.21 24.53 -8.26
C ILE A 57 -3.88 23.77 -8.30
N MET A 58 -2.78 24.46 -8.03
CA MET A 58 -1.44 23.85 -7.96
C MET A 58 -1.36 22.85 -6.80
N GLY A 59 -1.95 23.17 -5.64
CA GLY A 59 -2.08 22.25 -4.50
C GLY A 59 -2.82 20.96 -4.87
N ILE A 60 -3.99 21.08 -5.52
CA ILE A 60 -4.76 19.92 -6.01
C ILE A 60 -3.96 19.12 -7.04
N GLY A 61 -3.28 19.79 -7.98
CA GLY A 61 -2.43 19.15 -8.97
C GLY A 61 -1.31 18.33 -8.34
N PHE A 62 -0.58 18.89 -7.37
CA PHE A 62 0.48 18.16 -6.67
C PHE A 62 -0.05 17.02 -5.80
N PHE A 63 -1.19 17.17 -5.12
CA PHE A 63 -1.80 16.04 -4.40
C PHE A 63 -2.29 14.93 -5.34
N GLY A 64 -2.83 15.29 -6.51
CA GLY A 64 -3.20 14.33 -7.54
C GLY A 64 -2.00 13.57 -8.10
N LEU A 65 -0.88 14.25 -8.35
CA LEU A 65 0.39 13.62 -8.73
C LEU A 65 0.90 12.68 -7.62
N SER A 66 0.84 13.11 -6.36
CA SER A 66 1.19 12.29 -5.21
C SER A 66 0.34 11.02 -5.17
N ALA A 67 -0.99 11.12 -5.28
CA ALA A 67 -1.89 9.96 -5.26
C ALA A 67 -1.67 8.98 -6.43
N CYS A 68 -1.26 9.48 -7.60
CA CYS A 68 -0.94 8.63 -8.74
C CYS A 68 0.49 8.04 -8.67
N THR A 69 1.34 8.53 -7.78
CA THR A 69 2.72 8.07 -7.64
C THR A 69 2.75 6.77 -6.83
N PRO A 70 3.27 5.66 -7.40
CA PRO A 70 3.36 4.40 -6.67
C PRO A 70 4.43 4.45 -5.55
N GLY A 71 4.28 3.58 -4.55
CA GLY A 71 5.23 3.42 -3.46
C GLY A 71 6.61 2.90 -3.92
N SER A 72 7.62 3.04 -3.06
CA SER A 72 9.03 2.75 -3.40
C SER A 72 9.27 1.34 -3.96
N HIS A 73 8.54 0.33 -3.49
CA HIS A 73 8.69 -1.07 -3.94
C HIS A 73 7.50 -1.59 -4.74
N GLN A 74 6.44 -0.80 -4.93
CA GLN A 74 5.20 -1.27 -5.52
C GLN A 74 5.38 -1.72 -6.98
N LYS A 75 6.18 -0.98 -7.76
CA LYS A 75 6.51 -1.34 -9.15
C LYS A 75 7.37 -2.60 -9.22
N ASP A 76 8.35 -2.73 -8.34
CA ASP A 76 9.26 -3.88 -8.31
C ASP A 76 8.49 -5.16 -7.94
N LEU A 77 7.63 -5.08 -6.93
CA LEU A 77 6.73 -6.16 -6.52
C LEU A 77 5.76 -6.55 -7.64
N HIS A 78 5.19 -5.56 -8.33
CA HIS A 78 4.31 -5.82 -9.47
C HIS A 78 5.03 -6.58 -10.60
N ASN A 79 6.28 -6.18 -10.91
CA ASN A 79 7.09 -6.85 -11.93
C ASN A 79 7.40 -8.30 -11.53
N ILE A 80 7.80 -8.55 -10.29
CA ILE A 80 8.07 -9.91 -9.81
C ILE A 80 6.79 -10.75 -9.92
N ARG A 81 5.64 -10.25 -9.45
CA ARG A 81 4.37 -10.97 -9.54
C ARG A 81 4.00 -11.31 -10.99
N SER A 82 4.20 -10.36 -11.91
CA SER A 82 3.91 -10.57 -13.33
C SER A 82 4.81 -11.60 -14.01
N GLN A 83 5.98 -11.88 -13.43
CA GLN A 83 6.95 -12.86 -13.95
C GLN A 83 6.89 -14.21 -13.22
N ALA A 84 6.41 -14.22 -11.97
CA ALA A 84 6.44 -15.39 -11.10
C ALA A 84 5.34 -16.41 -11.40
N ILE A 85 4.19 -16.00 -11.93
CA ILE A 85 3.06 -16.89 -12.22
C ILE A 85 2.65 -16.75 -13.69
N ASP A 86 2.49 -17.88 -14.38
CA ASP A 86 1.99 -17.88 -15.75
C ASP A 86 0.53 -17.42 -15.80
N LYS A 87 0.19 -16.55 -16.75
CA LYS A 87 -1.16 -15.96 -16.86
C LYS A 87 -2.25 -17.02 -17.02
N ALA A 88 -1.94 -18.12 -17.70
CA ALA A 88 -2.85 -19.26 -17.86
C ALA A 88 -3.17 -19.94 -16.51
N GLU A 89 -2.18 -20.02 -15.61
CA GLU A 89 -2.36 -20.59 -14.27
C GLU A 89 -3.15 -19.63 -13.36
N ILE A 90 -2.90 -18.32 -13.47
CA ILE A 90 -3.69 -17.27 -12.80
C ILE A 90 -5.17 -17.39 -13.22
N GLU A 91 -5.45 -17.47 -14.53
CA GLU A 91 -6.81 -17.61 -15.05
C GLU A 91 -7.46 -18.93 -14.64
N ALA A 92 -6.70 -20.04 -14.59
CA ALA A 92 -7.22 -21.32 -14.13
C ALA A 92 -7.58 -21.29 -12.63
N LYS A 93 -6.69 -20.73 -11.79
CA LYS A 93 -6.96 -20.52 -10.35
C LYS A 93 -8.16 -19.60 -10.14
N ALA A 94 -8.23 -18.49 -10.88
CA ALA A 94 -9.32 -17.54 -10.77
C ALA A 94 -10.66 -18.08 -11.31
N LYS A 95 -10.63 -19.12 -12.16
CA LYS A 95 -11.83 -19.89 -12.56
C LYS A 95 -12.23 -20.94 -11.52
N GLN A 96 -11.26 -21.50 -10.81
CA GLN A 96 -11.49 -22.53 -9.76
C GLN A 96 -11.94 -21.93 -8.42
N SER A 97 -11.48 -20.72 -8.06
CA SER A 97 -11.71 -20.11 -6.75
C SER A 97 -13.14 -19.58 -6.52
N GLY A 98 -13.96 -19.46 -7.56
CA GLY A 98 -15.34 -18.99 -7.43
C GLY A 98 -15.48 -17.54 -6.93
N LEU A 99 -16.72 -17.11 -6.69
CA LEU A 99 -17.06 -15.76 -6.21
C LEU A 99 -17.39 -15.83 -4.71
N THR A 100 -16.78 -14.97 -3.89
CA THR A 100 -17.23 -14.70 -2.53
C THR A 100 -17.99 -13.37 -2.47
N VAL A 101 -19.04 -13.32 -1.65
CA VAL A 101 -19.84 -12.10 -1.43
C VAL A 101 -19.33 -11.46 -0.15
N ASP A 102 -18.46 -10.46 -0.28
CA ASP A 102 -17.82 -9.82 0.88
C ASP A 102 -18.76 -8.83 1.60
N ASN A 103 -19.83 -8.37 0.96
CA ASN A 103 -20.74 -7.40 1.57
C ASN A 103 -22.21 -7.65 1.21
N TRP A 104 -22.96 -8.19 2.16
CA TRP A 104 -24.39 -8.53 2.00
C TRP A 104 -25.28 -7.33 1.67
N LEU A 105 -24.90 -6.12 2.12
CA LEU A 105 -25.68 -4.90 1.94
C LEU A 105 -25.43 -4.22 0.58
N LEU A 106 -24.19 -4.27 0.06
CA LEU A 106 -23.83 -3.63 -1.21
C LEU A 106 -23.86 -4.60 -2.41
N ARG A 107 -24.13 -5.90 -2.18
CA ARG A 107 -24.05 -6.97 -3.20
C ARG A 107 -22.78 -6.87 -4.06
N GLN A 108 -21.68 -6.45 -3.44
CA GLN A 108 -20.39 -6.44 -4.11
C GLN A 108 -19.91 -7.89 -4.19
N THR A 109 -19.97 -8.44 -5.39
CA THR A 109 -19.31 -9.70 -5.72
C THR A 109 -17.90 -9.36 -6.15
N THR A 110 -16.93 -9.59 -5.28
CA THR A 110 -15.53 -9.48 -5.65
C THR A 110 -15.15 -10.79 -6.30
N TYR A 111 -14.77 -10.76 -7.58
CA TYR A 111 -14.01 -11.86 -8.17
C TYR A 111 -12.80 -12.01 -7.28
N ILE A 112 -12.53 -13.16 -6.64
CA ILE A 112 -11.25 -13.36 -5.94
C ILE A 112 -10.20 -13.36 -7.04
N PRO A 113 -9.47 -12.28 -7.28
CA PRO A 113 -8.38 -12.37 -8.21
C PRO A 113 -7.23 -12.95 -7.39
N THR A 114 -6.44 -13.79 -7.99
CA THR A 114 -5.03 -14.08 -7.65
C THR A 114 -4.14 -12.81 -7.67
N ASN A 115 -4.72 -11.65 -7.43
CA ASN A 115 -4.10 -10.33 -7.35
C ASN A 115 -4.49 -9.67 -6.02
N ASP A 116 -4.72 -10.47 -4.96
CA ASP A 116 -4.64 -9.95 -3.61
C ASP A 116 -3.22 -9.38 -3.44
N PRO A 117 -3.06 -8.07 -3.21
CA PRO A 117 -1.76 -7.47 -3.01
C PRO A 117 -1.01 -8.06 -1.80
N ASN A 118 -1.66 -8.89 -0.97
CA ASN A 118 -1.08 -9.58 0.18
C ASN A 118 -0.79 -11.08 -0.08
N ASP A 119 -1.14 -11.62 -1.26
CA ASP A 119 -0.82 -13.01 -1.61
C ASP A 119 0.69 -13.19 -1.89
N TRP A 120 1.12 -14.45 -1.83
CA TRP A 120 2.50 -14.85 -2.04
C TRP A 120 3.02 -14.32 -3.37
N ILE A 121 4.23 -13.77 -3.33
CA ILE A 121 4.86 -13.17 -4.51
C ILE A 121 5.39 -14.30 -5.41
N LEU A 122 5.81 -15.41 -4.81
CA LEU A 122 6.19 -16.63 -5.51
C LEU A 122 5.10 -17.71 -5.39
N PRO A 123 5.01 -18.64 -6.36
CA PRO A 123 4.07 -19.75 -6.24
C PRO A 123 4.39 -20.60 -5.02
N ALA A 124 3.35 -20.94 -4.27
CA ALA A 124 3.48 -21.80 -3.10
C ALA A 124 4.07 -23.18 -3.45
N PRO A 125 5.06 -23.71 -2.70
CA PRO A 125 5.44 -25.11 -2.78
C PRO A 125 4.24 -26.05 -2.75
N GLY A 126 4.07 -26.82 -3.82
CA GLY A 126 2.98 -27.77 -3.95
C GLY A 126 3.22 -29.08 -3.20
N PRO A 127 2.23 -29.99 -3.22
CA PRO A 127 2.30 -31.32 -2.60
C PRO A 127 3.51 -32.17 -3.01
N ALA A 128 4.08 -31.91 -4.18
CA ALA A 128 5.26 -32.60 -4.69
C ALA A 128 6.53 -32.29 -3.88
N SER A 129 6.63 -31.10 -3.29
CA SER A 129 7.78 -30.68 -2.48
C SER A 129 7.67 -31.02 -0.99
N TRP A 130 6.51 -31.53 -0.55
CA TRP A 130 6.28 -31.81 0.87
C TRP A 130 6.98 -33.09 1.32
N ASN A 131 7.53 -33.06 2.52
CA ASN A 131 8.09 -34.22 3.20
C ASN A 131 6.96 -35.17 3.61
N LYS A 132 6.85 -36.29 2.88
CA LYS A 132 5.81 -37.30 3.13
C LYS A 132 6.13 -38.18 4.34
N GLU A 133 7.40 -38.32 4.70
CA GLU A 133 7.85 -39.18 5.80
C GLU A 133 7.70 -38.47 7.15
N ASN A 134 8.07 -37.19 7.22
CA ASN A 134 7.87 -36.35 8.39
C ASN A 134 7.11 -35.08 8.02
N ARG A 135 5.77 -35.12 8.12
CA ARG A 135 4.87 -34.03 7.73
C ARG A 135 5.06 -32.74 8.55
N TYR A 136 5.58 -32.87 9.77
CA TYR A 136 5.90 -31.74 10.66
C TYR A 136 7.38 -31.35 10.62
N GLY A 137 8.17 -32.07 9.84
CA GLY A 137 9.58 -31.79 9.62
C GLY A 137 9.78 -30.70 8.57
N PRO A 138 11.01 -30.18 8.47
CA PRO A 138 11.40 -29.36 7.34
C PRO A 138 11.24 -30.13 6.01
N ASP A 139 10.89 -29.40 4.95
CA ASP A 139 10.87 -29.92 3.58
C ASP A 139 12.17 -29.61 2.84
N GLY A 140 12.53 -30.48 1.90
CA GLY A 140 13.78 -30.36 1.13
C GLY A 140 15.01 -30.22 2.04
N ASP A 141 15.78 -29.16 1.82
CA ASP A 141 17.00 -28.87 2.59
C ASP A 141 16.74 -28.23 3.97
N GLY A 142 15.47 -28.04 4.34
CA GLY A 142 15.06 -27.39 5.59
C GLY A 142 15.40 -25.92 5.69
N THR A 143 15.75 -25.29 4.57
CA THR A 143 15.94 -23.86 4.49
C THR A 143 14.58 -23.14 4.32
N PRO A 144 14.43 -21.90 4.83
CA PRO A 144 13.19 -21.14 4.66
C PRO A 144 12.81 -20.95 3.19
N LEU A 145 11.54 -20.63 2.91
CA LEU A 145 11.10 -20.28 1.55
C LEU A 145 11.96 -19.14 0.98
N ALA A 146 12.14 -19.13 -0.34
CA ALA A 146 12.95 -18.12 -1.01
C ALA A 146 12.48 -16.69 -0.74
N GLU A 147 11.18 -16.49 -0.50
CA GLU A 147 10.56 -15.20 -0.15
C GLU A 147 10.63 -14.83 1.33
N HIS A 148 11.08 -15.74 2.21
CA HIS A 148 11.10 -15.50 3.64
C HIS A 148 12.02 -14.31 4.00
N PRO A 149 11.60 -13.39 4.88
CA PRO A 149 12.38 -12.20 5.25
C PRO A 149 13.82 -12.48 5.74
N VAL A 150 14.09 -13.67 6.29
CA VAL A 150 15.45 -14.11 6.66
C VAL A 150 16.36 -14.39 5.45
N LYS A 151 15.79 -14.82 4.31
CA LYS A 151 16.54 -15.03 3.06
C LYS A 151 16.61 -13.75 2.21
N VAL A 152 15.50 -13.03 2.11
CA VAL A 152 15.39 -11.86 1.24
C VAL A 152 15.92 -10.60 1.94
N GLY A 153 15.69 -10.48 3.25
CA GLY A 153 15.87 -9.25 4.02
C GLY A 153 14.55 -8.48 4.21
N THR A 154 14.55 -7.49 5.09
CA THR A 154 13.41 -6.59 5.28
C THR A 154 13.47 -5.43 4.27
N PRO A 155 12.37 -5.13 3.55
CA PRO A 155 12.32 -3.95 2.68
C PRO A 155 12.42 -2.68 3.51
N ILE A 156 13.41 -1.84 3.21
CA ILE A 156 13.55 -0.51 3.82
C ILE A 156 13.12 0.51 2.76
N PRO A 157 11.94 1.15 2.93
CA PRO A 157 11.48 2.15 1.97
C PRO A 157 12.41 3.36 1.96
N ALA A 158 12.38 4.11 0.86
CA ALA A 158 13.20 5.31 0.74
C ALA A 158 12.76 6.37 1.75
N SER A 159 13.71 7.10 2.35
CA SER A 159 13.38 8.22 3.25
C SER A 159 12.58 9.30 2.54
N PHE A 160 12.88 9.56 1.26
CA PHE A 160 12.10 10.42 0.38
C PHE A 160 11.74 9.71 -0.93
N SER A 161 10.49 9.89 -1.36
CA SER A 161 9.97 9.41 -2.64
C SER A 161 9.31 10.57 -3.40
N LEU A 162 9.07 10.38 -4.70
CA LEU A 162 8.29 11.32 -5.49
C LEU A 162 6.90 11.59 -4.87
N TYR A 163 6.27 10.57 -4.30
CA TYR A 163 5.02 10.70 -3.55
C TYR A 163 5.14 11.76 -2.45
N GLY A 164 6.22 11.69 -1.65
CA GLY A 164 6.50 12.63 -0.58
C GLY A 164 6.83 14.04 -1.09
N ILE A 165 7.61 14.16 -2.18
CA ILE A 165 7.95 15.46 -2.78
C ILE A 165 6.68 16.17 -3.27
N PHE A 166 5.82 15.48 -4.02
CA PHE A 166 4.57 16.05 -4.48
C PHE A 166 3.61 16.38 -3.33
N GLY A 167 3.52 15.51 -2.31
CA GLY A 167 2.73 15.80 -1.11
C GLY A 167 3.21 17.04 -0.36
N LEU A 168 4.53 17.21 -0.21
CA LEU A 168 5.14 18.40 0.42
C LEU A 168 4.87 19.66 -0.40
N MET A 169 5.04 19.58 -1.73
CA MET A 169 4.78 20.72 -2.60
C MET A 169 3.30 21.13 -2.59
N GLY A 170 2.38 20.15 -2.62
CA GLY A 170 0.96 20.40 -2.49
C GLY A 170 0.58 21.03 -1.15
N THR A 171 1.19 20.55 -0.06
CA THR A 171 1.00 21.14 1.28
C THR A 171 1.50 22.58 1.33
N PHE A 172 2.68 22.86 0.76
CA PHE A 172 3.21 24.21 0.67
C PHE A 172 2.27 25.15 -0.11
N CYS A 173 1.70 24.68 -1.23
CA CYS A 173 0.74 25.46 -2.00
C CYS A 173 -0.52 25.82 -1.20
N PHE A 174 -1.07 24.88 -0.42
CA PHE A 174 -2.23 25.18 0.44
C PHE A 174 -1.88 26.13 1.59
N ILE A 175 -0.68 26.03 2.16
CA ILE A 175 -0.21 26.99 3.18
C ILE A 175 -0.09 28.39 2.57
N ALA A 176 0.51 28.50 1.38
CA ALA A 176 0.62 29.77 0.67
C ALA A 176 -0.75 30.35 0.31
N GLY A 177 -1.66 29.52 -0.23
CA GLY A 177 -3.04 29.92 -0.53
C GLY A 177 -3.83 30.36 0.72
N ALA A 178 -3.66 29.66 1.85
CA ALA A 178 -4.23 30.08 3.13
C ALA A 178 -3.66 31.43 3.59
N GLY A 179 -2.36 31.66 3.39
CA GLY A 179 -1.73 32.96 3.65
C GLY A 179 -2.35 34.10 2.84
N VAL A 180 -2.71 33.84 1.58
CA VAL A 180 -3.43 34.81 0.73
C VAL A 180 -4.86 35.04 1.23
N VAL A 181 -5.60 33.99 1.63
CA VAL A 181 -6.93 34.16 2.25
C VAL A 181 -6.84 35.05 3.48
N MET A 182 -5.82 34.85 4.32
CA MET A 182 -5.61 35.64 5.53
C MET A 182 -5.30 37.11 5.25
N SER A 183 -4.63 37.42 4.14
CA SER A 183 -4.33 38.81 3.75
C SER A 183 -5.56 39.53 3.17
N MET A 184 -6.52 38.80 2.61
CA MET A 184 -7.77 39.36 2.07
C MET A 184 -8.80 39.72 3.14
N LEU A 185 -8.73 39.10 4.32
CA LEU A 185 -9.64 39.46 5.42
C LEU A 185 -9.27 40.86 5.95
N GLU A 186 -10.26 41.72 6.14
CA GLU A 186 -10.04 43.05 6.73
C GLU A 186 -10.27 43.04 8.25
N ASP A 187 -11.33 42.37 8.69
CA ASP A 187 -11.72 42.29 10.10
C ASP A 187 -10.79 41.37 10.91
N THR A 188 -10.21 41.94 11.96
CA THR A 188 -9.36 41.25 12.93
C THR A 188 -10.06 40.06 13.58
N ASN A 189 -11.36 40.16 13.89
CA ASN A 189 -12.11 39.03 14.47
C ASN A 189 -12.24 37.89 13.48
N GLN A 190 -12.52 38.19 12.20
CA GLN A 190 -12.59 37.19 11.14
C GLN A 190 -11.24 36.52 10.90
N LYS A 191 -10.13 37.26 10.99
CA LYS A 191 -8.77 36.71 10.94
C LYS A 191 -8.53 35.70 12.06
N TYR A 192 -8.86 36.04 13.30
CA TYR A 192 -8.68 35.10 14.41
C TYR A 192 -9.52 33.84 14.27
N ILE A 193 -10.76 33.96 13.77
CA ILE A 193 -11.62 32.81 13.48
C ILE A 193 -10.98 31.95 12.38
N ALA A 194 -10.53 32.55 11.28
CA ALA A 194 -9.90 31.83 10.17
C ALA A 194 -8.61 31.10 10.62
N ILE A 195 -7.75 31.75 11.41
CA ILE A 195 -6.55 31.13 12.00
C ILE A 195 -6.94 29.96 12.90
N GLY A 196 -7.96 30.12 13.73
CA GLY A 196 -8.45 29.07 14.62
C GLY A 196 -8.91 27.83 13.85
N VAL A 197 -9.75 28.03 12.82
CA VAL A 197 -10.24 26.95 11.96
C VAL A 197 -9.09 26.25 11.23
N MET A 198 -8.19 27.01 10.60
CA MET A 198 -7.04 26.44 9.88
C MET A 198 -6.10 25.67 10.81
N SER A 199 -5.90 26.17 12.03
CA SER A 199 -5.08 25.51 13.05
C SER A 199 -5.68 24.18 13.48
N VAL A 200 -7.00 24.10 13.67
CA VAL A 200 -7.69 22.84 13.98
C VAL A 200 -7.52 21.82 12.85
N ILE A 201 -7.71 22.24 11.60
CA ILE A 201 -7.50 21.37 10.43
C ILE A 201 -6.05 20.87 10.37
N ALA A 202 -5.07 21.76 10.58
CA ALA A 202 -3.65 21.40 10.58
C ALA A 202 -3.29 20.42 11.70
N ILE A 203 -3.85 20.58 12.90
CA ILE A 203 -3.63 19.67 14.03
C ILE A 203 -4.20 18.28 13.72
N VAL A 204 -5.43 18.20 13.18
CA VAL A 204 -6.03 16.91 12.78
C VAL A 204 -5.17 16.23 11.72
N TRP A 205 -4.71 16.97 10.72
CA TRP A 205 -3.83 16.44 9.69
C TRP A 205 -2.50 15.95 10.30
N LEU A 206 -1.86 16.74 11.16
CA LEU A 206 -0.61 16.37 11.82
C LEU A 206 -0.76 15.10 12.65
N LEU A 207 -1.84 14.97 13.44
CA LEU A 207 -2.11 13.78 14.25
C LEU A 207 -2.30 12.53 13.37
N THR A 208 -3.09 12.62 12.30
CA THR A 208 -3.29 11.48 11.39
C THR A 208 -1.99 11.09 10.68
N GLY A 209 -1.18 12.06 10.24
CA GLY A 209 0.12 11.83 9.65
C GLY A 209 1.11 11.19 10.62
N TRP A 210 1.16 11.67 11.87
CA TRP A 210 2.02 11.13 12.92
C TRP A 210 1.65 9.69 13.30
N LEU A 211 0.36 9.38 13.43
CA LEU A 211 -0.10 8.00 13.70
C LEU A 211 0.30 7.04 12.58
N LYS A 212 0.13 7.44 11.32
CA LYS A 212 0.55 6.64 10.16
C LYS A 212 2.07 6.45 10.12
N ALA A 213 2.85 7.51 10.38
CA ALA A 213 4.31 7.43 10.45
C ALA A 213 4.78 6.50 11.57
N LYS A 214 4.15 6.59 12.75
CA LYS A 214 4.44 5.70 13.89
C LYS A 214 4.16 4.24 13.53
N MET A 215 3.01 3.96 12.91
CA MET A 215 2.65 2.61 12.46
C MET A 215 3.67 2.06 11.46
N LEU A 216 4.09 2.86 10.48
CA LEU A 216 5.07 2.45 9.48
C LEU A 216 6.44 2.13 10.10
N ASN A 217 6.91 2.97 11.03
CA ASN A 217 8.16 2.72 11.74
C ASN A 217 8.08 1.44 12.59
N GLN A 218 6.96 1.22 13.29
CA GLN A 218 6.74 -0.01 14.05
C GLN A 218 6.73 -1.26 13.16
N MET A 219 6.15 -1.18 11.95
CA MET A 219 6.19 -2.29 10.99
C MET A 219 7.62 -2.59 10.52
N ILE A 220 8.43 -1.57 10.26
CA ILE A 220 9.85 -1.73 9.87
C ILE A 220 10.68 -2.32 11.01
N ASP A 221 10.43 -1.88 12.25
CA ASP A 221 11.18 -2.29 13.44
C ASP A 221 10.74 -3.66 13.99
N THR A 222 9.65 -4.26 13.48
CA THR A 222 9.18 -5.56 13.94
C THR A 222 10.10 -6.66 13.40
N PRO A 223 10.90 -7.34 14.27
CA PRO A 223 11.80 -8.37 13.80
C PRO A 223 11.01 -9.60 13.35
N THR A 224 11.35 -10.12 12.17
CA THR A 224 10.80 -11.39 11.68
C THR A 224 11.70 -12.53 12.19
N SER A 225 11.09 -13.54 12.82
CA SER A 225 11.81 -14.70 13.38
C SER A 225 11.27 -16.00 12.80
N LEU A 226 12.16 -17.00 12.67
CA LEU A 226 11.77 -18.36 12.33
C LEU A 226 11.15 -19.01 13.57
N VAL A 227 9.84 -18.87 13.72
CA VAL A 227 9.11 -19.44 14.87
C VAL A 227 8.46 -20.77 14.45
N ARG A 228 8.78 -21.86 15.16
CA ARG A 228 8.20 -23.20 14.90
C ARG A 228 6.76 -23.34 15.44
N SER A 229 6.39 -22.50 16.40
CA SER A 229 5.05 -22.45 17.02
C SER A 229 4.86 -21.12 17.75
N VAL A 230 3.72 -20.45 17.60
CA VAL A 230 3.38 -19.23 18.35
C VAL A 230 2.10 -19.47 19.14
N ALA A 231 2.05 -19.01 20.40
CA ALA A 231 0.80 -18.94 21.14
C ALA A 231 -0.07 -17.87 20.46
N LEU A 232 -1.30 -18.24 20.08
CA LEU A 232 -2.25 -17.39 19.37
C LEU A 232 -2.45 -16.05 20.12
N GLY A 233 -1.94 -14.98 19.54
CA GLY A 233 -2.16 -13.58 19.92
C GLY A 233 -2.42 -12.74 18.67
N HIS A 234 -2.08 -11.44 18.68
CA HIS A 234 -2.16 -10.55 17.51
C HIS A 234 -1.06 -10.82 16.45
N SER A 235 -0.58 -12.06 16.33
CA SER A 235 0.44 -12.43 15.34
C SER A 235 -0.22 -12.75 14.01
N GLU A 236 0.15 -12.03 12.95
CA GLU A 236 -0.21 -12.41 11.59
C GLU A 236 0.59 -13.66 11.20
N LEU A 237 -0.14 -14.78 11.01
CA LEU A 237 0.43 -16.03 10.52
C LEU A 237 0.39 -16.00 8.99
N VAL A 238 1.55 -15.80 8.37
CA VAL A 238 1.72 -15.93 6.92
C VAL A 238 2.39 -17.27 6.65
N GLY A 239 1.68 -18.20 6.02
CA GLY A 239 2.17 -19.57 5.82
C GLY A 239 1.23 -20.43 4.99
N GLN A 240 1.72 -21.60 4.56
CA GLN A 240 0.91 -22.59 3.88
C GLN A 240 0.26 -23.52 4.90
N VAL A 241 -1.06 -23.63 4.82
CA VAL A 241 -1.80 -24.65 5.55
C VAL A 241 -1.68 -25.99 4.80
N ARG A 242 -1.32 -27.05 5.52
CA ARG A 242 -1.23 -28.41 4.97
C ARG A 242 -2.33 -29.30 5.55
N PRO A 243 -2.93 -30.20 4.75
CA PRO A 243 -3.83 -31.19 5.29
C PRO A 243 -3.05 -32.16 6.20
N SER A 244 -3.64 -32.52 7.32
CA SER A 244 -3.17 -33.52 8.29
C SER A 244 -3.65 -34.93 7.89
N HIS A 245 -3.33 -35.92 8.71
CA HIS A 245 -3.78 -37.30 8.55
C HIS A 245 -5.30 -37.40 8.69
N GLU A 246 -5.92 -38.49 8.23
CA GLU A 246 -7.37 -38.67 8.36
C GLU A 246 -7.83 -38.55 9.83
N GLY A 247 -8.94 -37.84 10.07
CA GLY A 247 -9.61 -37.78 11.37
C GLY A 247 -9.36 -36.52 12.21
N VAL A 248 -8.94 -35.40 11.61
CA VAL A 248 -8.68 -34.14 12.35
C VAL A 248 -9.64 -33.01 11.98
N LEU A 249 -9.68 -31.98 12.82
CA LEU A 249 -10.64 -30.88 12.79
C LEU A 249 -10.74 -30.26 11.40
N ARG A 250 -11.98 -30.01 10.99
CA ARG A 250 -12.30 -29.31 9.76
C ARG A 250 -12.33 -27.81 10.05
N VAL A 251 -11.48 -27.03 9.40
CA VAL A 251 -11.43 -25.57 9.57
C VAL A 251 -12.11 -24.92 8.39
N VAL A 252 -13.10 -24.09 8.69
CA VAL A 252 -13.81 -23.24 7.72
C VAL A 252 -13.06 -21.93 7.62
N VAL A 253 -12.54 -21.60 6.43
CA VAL A 253 -11.84 -20.34 6.18
C VAL A 253 -12.86 -19.26 5.89
N ASP A 254 -12.70 -18.09 6.52
CA ASP A 254 -13.56 -16.90 6.36
C ASP A 254 -15.07 -17.14 6.57
N GLY A 255 -15.43 -18.17 7.36
CA GLY A 255 -16.83 -18.51 7.62
C GLY A 255 -17.60 -19.04 6.39
N ASN A 256 -16.89 -19.43 5.33
CA ASN A 256 -17.48 -19.99 4.11
C ASN A 256 -17.38 -21.53 4.09
N ASP A 257 -18.53 -22.22 4.24
CA ASP A 257 -18.64 -23.68 4.27
C ASP A 257 -18.19 -24.40 2.97
N THR A 258 -17.86 -23.67 1.90
CA THR A 258 -17.25 -24.23 0.69
C THR A 258 -15.72 -24.11 0.67
N MET A 259 -15.13 -23.27 1.52
CA MET A 259 -13.69 -23.06 1.65
C MET A 259 -13.20 -23.78 2.90
N VAL A 260 -13.20 -25.11 2.81
CA VAL A 260 -12.96 -25.97 3.95
C VAL A 260 -11.63 -26.70 3.80
N MET A 261 -10.83 -26.63 4.86
CA MET A 261 -9.63 -27.45 4.98
C MET A 261 -9.90 -28.59 5.94
N GLU A 262 -9.92 -29.79 5.42
CA GLU A 262 -10.07 -31.00 6.22
C GLU A 262 -8.74 -31.40 6.85
N ASN A 263 -8.82 -32.07 8.00
CA ASN A 263 -7.68 -32.59 8.73
C ASN A 263 -6.70 -31.49 9.19
N MET A 264 -7.11 -30.57 10.08
CA MET A 264 -6.21 -29.62 10.73
C MET A 264 -5.88 -30.08 12.16
N VAL A 265 -4.61 -30.02 12.56
CA VAL A 265 -4.20 -30.36 13.94
C VAL A 265 -4.14 -29.11 14.79
N ALA A 266 -4.89 -29.10 15.89
CA ALA A 266 -4.75 -28.11 16.96
C ALA A 266 -3.65 -28.55 17.94
N PHE A 267 -2.71 -27.67 18.25
CA PHE A 267 -1.76 -27.85 19.34
C PHE A 267 -2.25 -27.07 20.56
N HIS A 268 -2.20 -27.70 21.74
CA HIS A 268 -2.41 -27.06 23.04
C HIS A 268 -1.08 -26.63 23.64
#